data_AF-A0A7I7WPW0-F1
#
_entry.id   AF-A0A7I7WPW0-F1
#
_cell.length_a   1.000
_cell.length_b   1.000
_cell.length_c   1.000
_cell.angle_alpha   90.00
_cell.angle_beta   90.00
_cell.angle_gamma   90.00
#
_symmetry.space_group_name_H-M   'P 1'
#
loop_
_entity.id
_entity.type
_entity.pdbx_description
1 polymer ?
#
loop_
_entity_poly.entity_id
_entity_poly.type
_entity_poly.pdbx_seq_one_letter_code
_entity_poly.pdbx_strand_id
1 'polypeptide(L)'
;MKNPAAQDDPIRNQIAAAMDRLLAGEPLRSTGRLSISQLAIEAGVARWHLTHQHTDLKELFQAKVSNADGAPAAFARRLNEYEKLKADHTKLLAHCAEIEERLQMYASVINLLALEKRADSGRAVVTDIRTRRVPTIPGE
;
A
#
# COMPACT_ATOMS: atom_id res chain seq x y z
N MET A 1 31.90 -35.81 27.93
CA MET A 1 30.57 -35.82 28.58
C MET A 1 29.67 -34.85 27.84
N LYS A 2 28.69 -35.36 27.07
CA LYS A 2 27.79 -34.55 26.24
C LYS A 2 26.51 -34.36 27.06
N ASN A 3 26.24 -33.14 27.52
CA ASN A 3 25.16 -32.84 28.45
C ASN A 3 23.80 -33.06 27.74
N PRO A 4 22.96 -34.03 28.14
CA PRO A 4 21.74 -34.40 27.40
C PRO A 4 20.55 -33.44 27.61
N ALA A 5 20.71 -32.40 28.45
CA ALA A 5 19.65 -31.44 28.76
C ALA A 5 19.47 -30.32 27.70
N ALA A 6 20.34 -30.26 26.68
CA ALA A 6 20.31 -29.19 25.67
C ALA A 6 19.37 -29.46 24.47
N GLN A 7 18.68 -30.62 24.45
CA GLN A 7 17.85 -31.08 23.34
C GLN A 7 16.37 -30.68 23.46
N ASP A 8 15.88 -30.34 24.67
CA ASP A 8 14.46 -30.11 24.97
C ASP A 8 14.15 -28.67 25.45
N ASP A 9 14.89 -27.66 24.98
CA ASP A 9 14.46 -26.28 25.20
C ASP A 9 13.54 -25.83 24.04
N PRO A 10 12.21 -25.77 24.23
CA PRO A 10 11.28 -25.36 23.19
C PRO A 10 11.57 -23.92 22.72
N ILE A 11 12.12 -23.07 23.58
CA ILE A 11 12.48 -21.69 23.26
C ILE A 11 13.66 -21.68 22.29
N ARG A 12 14.65 -22.55 22.50
CA ARG A 12 15.80 -22.72 21.60
C ARG A 12 15.37 -23.16 20.21
N ASN A 13 14.44 -24.12 20.13
CA ASN A 13 13.89 -24.59 18.86
C ASN A 13 13.08 -23.49 18.14
N GLN A 14 12.30 -22.70 18.88
CA GLN A 14 11.57 -21.55 18.33
C GLN A 14 12.52 -20.49 17.76
N ILE A 15 13.61 -20.18 18.48
CA ILE A 15 14.63 -19.23 18.03
C ILE A 15 15.33 -19.76 16.78
N ALA A 16 15.75 -21.02 16.76
CA ALA A 16 16.41 -21.63 15.60
C ALA A 16 15.50 -21.61 14.35
N ALA A 17 14.24 -22.01 14.48
CA ALA A 17 13.28 -21.99 13.38
C ALA A 17 13.00 -20.56 12.88
N ALA A 18 12.92 -19.58 13.79
CA ALA A 18 12.78 -18.16 13.41
C ALA A 18 14.00 -17.62 12.68
N MET A 19 15.19 -18.07 13.09
CA MET A 19 16.46 -17.70 12.47
C MET A 19 16.54 -18.19 11.03
N ASP A 20 16.16 -19.45 10.78
CA ASP A 20 16.15 -20.02 9.43
C ASP A 20 15.12 -19.32 8.53
N ARG A 21 13.92 -18.98 9.04
CA ARG A 21 12.93 -18.17 8.31
C ARG A 21 13.44 -16.78 7.95
N LEU A 22 14.08 -16.10 8.91
CA LEU A 22 14.64 -14.77 8.69
C LEU A 22 15.77 -14.78 7.65
N LEU A 23 16.62 -15.80 7.67
CA LEU A 23 17.71 -15.94 6.70
C LEU A 23 17.22 -16.41 5.33
N ALA A 24 16.14 -17.21 5.27
CA ALA A 24 15.47 -17.59 4.03
C ALA A 24 14.66 -16.45 3.40
N GLY A 25 14.31 -15.42 4.19
CA GLY A 25 13.54 -14.28 3.71
C GLY A 25 12.03 -14.44 3.76
N GLU A 26 11.54 -15.42 4.52
CA GLU A 26 10.11 -15.69 4.72
C GLU A 26 9.70 -15.44 6.18
N PRO A 27 9.79 -14.19 6.67
CA PRO A 27 9.36 -13.85 8.02
C PRO A 27 7.84 -13.98 8.16
N LEU A 28 7.37 -14.60 9.25
CA LEU A 28 5.94 -14.77 9.54
C LEU A 28 5.38 -13.67 10.44
N ARG A 29 6.20 -13.18 11.38
CA ARG A 29 5.76 -12.24 12.44
C ARG A 29 6.58 -10.96 12.46
N SER A 30 7.76 -10.98 11.87
CA SER A 30 8.71 -9.87 11.86
C SER A 30 8.71 -9.11 10.54
N THR A 31 9.36 -7.95 10.53
CA THR A 31 9.55 -7.12 9.34
C THR A 31 10.61 -7.68 8.37
N GLY A 32 11.23 -8.83 8.70
CA GLY A 32 12.30 -9.43 7.90
C GLY A 32 13.66 -8.78 8.05
N ARG A 33 13.82 -7.75 8.88
CA ARG A 33 15.15 -7.17 9.15
C ARG A 33 15.98 -8.14 9.98
N LEU A 34 17.22 -8.35 9.57
CA LEU A 34 18.19 -9.24 10.23
C LEU A 34 18.76 -8.58 11.51
N SER A 35 17.91 -8.42 12.53
CA SER A 35 18.24 -7.83 13.82
C SER A 35 17.81 -8.75 14.96
N ILE A 36 18.53 -8.70 16.09
CA ILE A 36 18.22 -9.49 17.29
C ILE A 36 16.80 -9.20 17.81
N SER A 37 16.34 -7.94 17.73
CA SER A 37 14.99 -7.58 18.13
C SER A 37 13.93 -8.22 17.23
N GLN A 38 14.21 -8.34 15.94
CA GLN A 38 13.30 -8.96 14.98
C GLN A 38 13.33 -10.49 15.09
N LEU A 39 14.48 -11.08 15.40
CA LEU A 39 14.60 -12.50 15.73
C LEU A 39 13.75 -12.87 16.94
N ALA A 40 13.76 -12.03 17.99
CA ALA A 40 12.90 -12.22 19.16
C ALA A 40 11.41 -12.19 18.80
N ILE A 41 10.99 -11.21 18.00
CA ILE A 41 9.61 -11.07 17.52
C ILE A 41 9.21 -12.26 16.64
N GLU A 42 10.09 -12.68 15.72
CA GLU A 42 9.85 -13.80 14.81
C GLU A 42 9.73 -15.14 15.56
N ALA A 43 10.55 -15.35 16.58
CA ALA A 43 10.49 -16.51 17.46
C ALA A 43 9.30 -16.45 18.43
N GLY A 44 8.71 -15.27 18.65
CA GLY A 44 7.67 -15.07 19.66
C GLY A 44 8.19 -15.13 21.09
N VAL A 45 9.47 -14.80 21.30
CA VAL A 45 10.15 -14.89 22.59
C VAL A 45 10.60 -13.50 23.05
N ALA A 46 10.74 -13.29 24.35
CA ALA A 46 11.28 -12.05 24.88
C ALA A 46 12.77 -11.89 24.52
N ARG A 47 13.20 -10.66 24.20
CA ARG A 47 14.60 -10.34 23.87
C ARG A 47 15.59 -10.77 24.97
N TRP A 48 15.15 -10.82 26.22
CA TRP A 48 15.96 -11.28 27.35
C TRP A 48 16.51 -12.70 27.15
N HIS A 49 15.76 -13.60 26.51
CA HIS A 49 16.23 -14.94 26.19
C HIS A 49 17.47 -14.91 25.30
N LEU A 50 17.53 -14.01 24.32
CA LEU A 50 18.68 -13.88 23.40
C LEU A 50 19.87 -13.13 24.01
N THR A 51 19.69 -12.42 25.12
CA THR A 51 20.76 -11.65 25.76
C THR A 51 21.33 -12.30 27.01
N HIS A 52 20.58 -13.17 27.69
CA HIS A 52 21.01 -13.79 28.96
C HIS A 52 20.97 -15.33 28.97
N GLN A 53 20.09 -15.98 28.19
CA GLN A 53 19.91 -17.44 28.24
C GLN A 53 20.48 -18.17 27.02
N HIS A 54 20.28 -17.62 25.83
CA HIS A 54 20.67 -18.17 24.53
C HIS A 54 21.56 -17.17 23.79
N THR A 55 22.63 -16.74 24.45
CA THR A 55 23.64 -15.86 23.85
C THR A 55 24.39 -16.56 22.71
N ASP A 56 24.50 -17.89 22.76
CA ASP A 56 25.03 -18.73 21.68
C ASP A 56 24.25 -18.55 20.37
N LEU A 57 22.91 -18.51 20.44
CA LEU A 57 22.06 -18.32 19.28
C LEU A 57 22.15 -16.90 18.72
N LYS A 58 22.33 -15.90 19.59
CA LYS A 58 22.59 -14.52 19.17
C LYS A 58 23.90 -14.44 18.37
N GLU A 59 24.98 -15.02 18.88
CA GLU A 59 26.28 -15.03 18.20
C GLU A 59 26.22 -15.80 16.89
N LEU A 60 25.57 -16.96 16.87
CA LEU A 60 25.36 -17.77 15.67
C LEU A 60 24.55 -16.99 14.62
N PHE A 61 23.49 -16.29 15.03
CA PHE A 61 22.72 -15.43 14.13
C PHE A 61 23.58 -14.31 13.54
N GLN A 62 24.35 -13.60 14.37
CA GLN A 62 25.25 -12.54 13.91
C GLN A 62 26.30 -13.09 12.94
N ALA A 63 26.92 -14.23 13.26
CA ALA A 63 27.87 -14.90 12.38
C ALA A 63 27.22 -15.33 11.06
N LYS A 64 25.99 -15.86 11.08
CA LYS A 64 25.26 -16.20 9.85
C LYS A 64 24.91 -14.96 9.04
N VAL A 65 24.52 -13.86 9.67
CA VAL A 65 24.22 -12.58 8.98
C VAL A 65 25.48 -12.01 8.33
N SER A 66 26.61 -12.01 9.05
CA SER A 66 27.90 -11.55 8.51
C SER A 66 28.46 -12.47 7.42
N ASN A 67 28.38 -13.79 7.59
CA ASN A 67 28.78 -14.72 6.52
C ASN A 67 27.83 -14.63 5.32
N ALA A 68 26.57 -14.28 5.57
CA ALA A 68 25.60 -14.07 4.52
C ALA A 68 25.79 -12.72 3.81
N ASP A 69 26.72 -11.82 4.17
CA ASP A 69 26.88 -10.42 3.69
C ASP A 69 26.80 -10.17 2.15
N GLY A 70 26.71 -11.19 1.31
CA GLY A 70 26.21 -11.07 -0.07
C GLY A 70 24.67 -10.96 -0.23
N ALA A 71 23.88 -11.36 0.76
CA ALA A 71 22.41 -11.47 0.76
C ALA A 71 21.66 -10.38 1.60
N PRO A 72 22.17 -9.87 2.74
CA PRO A 72 21.56 -8.76 3.49
C PRO A 72 21.38 -7.50 2.66
N ALA A 73 22.29 -7.23 1.72
CA ALA A 73 22.16 -6.12 0.78
C ALA A 73 20.97 -6.31 -0.19
N ALA A 74 20.73 -7.55 -0.62
CA ALA A 74 19.59 -7.87 -1.48
C ALA A 74 18.26 -7.77 -0.71
N PHE A 75 18.21 -8.21 0.56
CA PHE A 75 17.02 -8.08 1.40
C PHE A 75 16.75 -6.63 1.83
N ALA A 76 17.79 -5.87 2.21
CA ALA A 76 17.66 -4.45 2.51
C ALA A 76 17.24 -3.65 1.27
N ARG A 77 17.75 -4.00 0.07
CA ARG A 77 17.26 -3.44 -1.20
C ARG A 77 15.81 -3.79 -1.45
N ARG A 78 15.40 -5.06 -1.31
CA ARG A 78 14.00 -5.48 -1.51
C ARG A 78 13.03 -4.78 -0.56
N LEU A 79 13.40 -4.60 0.71
CA LEU A 79 12.56 -3.88 1.67
C LEU A 79 12.43 -2.39 1.28
N ASN A 80 13.53 -1.76 0.86
CA ASN A 80 13.52 -0.38 0.39
C ASN A 80 12.72 -0.22 -0.92
N GLU A 81 12.84 -1.18 -1.84
CA GLU A 81 12.03 -1.25 -3.07
C GLU A 81 10.55 -1.42 -2.76
N TYR A 82 10.20 -2.25 -1.77
CA TYR A 82 8.82 -2.42 -1.32
C TYR A 82 8.26 -1.14 -0.69
N GLU A 83 9.03 -0.45 0.15
CA GLU A 83 8.63 0.84 0.72
C GLU A 83 8.44 1.91 -0.35
N LYS A 84 9.35 1.98 -1.34
CA LYS A 84 9.23 2.86 -2.51
C LYS A 84 7.99 2.54 -3.33
N LEU A 85 7.77 1.25 -3.64
CA LEU A 85 6.63 0.81 -4.42
C LEU A 85 5.30 1.11 -3.72
N LYS A 86 5.26 0.96 -2.39
CA LYS A 86 4.10 1.34 -1.58
C LYS A 86 3.85 2.84 -1.62
N ALA A 87 4.90 3.66 -1.48
CA ALA A 87 4.80 5.10 -1.58
C ALA A 87 4.30 5.54 -2.98
N ASP A 88 4.78 4.90 -4.03
CA ASP A 88 4.36 5.19 -5.40
C ASP A 88 2.92 4.74 -5.66
N HIS A 89 2.49 3.61 -5.09
CA HIS A 89 1.11 3.19 -5.13
C HIS A 89 0.17 4.21 -4.45
N THR A 90 0.56 4.74 -3.29
CA THR A 90 -0.23 5.78 -2.61
C THR A 90 -0.31 7.08 -3.41
N LYS A 91 0.77 7.47 -4.09
CA LYS A 91 0.76 8.64 -4.99
C LYS A 91 -0.16 8.40 -6.18
N LEU A 92 -0.11 7.19 -6.75
CA LEU A 92 -0.94 6.83 -7.89
C LEU A 92 -2.43 6.84 -7.51
N LEU A 93 -2.79 6.32 -6.33
CA LEU A 93 -4.15 6.40 -5.82
C LEU A 93 -4.62 7.85 -5.61
N ALA A 94 -3.76 8.72 -5.07
CA ALA A 94 -4.07 10.14 -4.93
C ALA A 94 -4.29 10.81 -6.29
N HIS A 95 -3.46 10.49 -7.29
CA HIS A 95 -3.61 11.01 -8.64
C HIS A 95 -4.88 10.49 -9.34
N CYS A 96 -5.25 9.23 -9.14
CA CYS A 96 -6.53 8.70 -9.63
C CYS A 96 -7.71 9.45 -9.01
N ALA A 97 -7.70 9.67 -7.70
CA ALA A 97 -8.73 10.43 -7.01
C ALA A 97 -8.85 11.87 -7.53
N GLU A 98 -7.72 12.54 -7.78
CA GLU A 98 -7.71 13.90 -8.36
C GLU A 98 -8.31 13.93 -9.77
N ILE A 99 -7.98 12.95 -10.61
CA ILE A 99 -8.56 12.85 -11.96
C ILE A 99 -10.06 12.59 -11.89
N GLU A 100 -10.50 11.71 -10.99
CA GLU A 100 -11.92 11.43 -10.78
C GLU A 100 -12.69 12.68 -10.33
N GLU A 101 -12.15 13.47 -9.40
CA GLU A 101 -12.74 14.73 -8.96
C GLU A 101 -12.84 15.73 -10.12
N ARG A 102 -11.77 15.88 -10.91
CA ARG A 102 -11.78 16.74 -12.10
C ARG A 102 -12.79 16.29 -13.13
N LEU A 103 -12.94 14.98 -13.34
CA LEU A 103 -13.93 14.41 -14.24
C LEU A 103 -15.36 14.73 -13.76
N GLN A 104 -15.63 14.61 -12.46
CA GLN A 104 -16.91 14.98 -11.88
C GLN A 104 -17.22 16.47 -12.01
N MET A 105 -16.22 17.35 -11.82
CA MET A 105 -16.36 18.78 -12.06
C MET A 105 -16.70 19.08 -13.52
N TYR A 106 -15.95 18.50 -14.47
CA TYR A 106 -16.23 18.69 -15.89
C TYR A 106 -17.61 18.17 -16.29
N ALA A 107 -18.00 16.99 -15.80
CA ALA A 107 -19.34 16.46 -16.04
C ALA A 107 -20.44 17.40 -15.51
N SER A 108 -20.24 17.98 -14.33
CA SER A 108 -21.18 18.95 -13.73
C SER A 108 -21.31 20.23 -14.56
N VAL A 109 -20.18 20.78 -15.00
CA VAL A 109 -20.15 21.98 -15.88
C VAL A 109 -20.80 21.69 -17.23
N ILE A 110 -20.49 20.55 -17.86
CA ILE A 110 -21.09 20.15 -19.13
C ILE A 110 -22.61 20.01 -18.99
N ASN A 111 -23.08 19.39 -17.91
CA ASN A 111 -24.51 19.25 -17.66
C ASN A 111 -25.19 20.62 -17.48
N LEU A 112 -24.58 21.54 -16.74
CA LEU A 112 -25.10 22.90 -16.58
C LEU A 112 -25.19 23.63 -17.93
N LEU A 113 -24.11 23.65 -18.71
CA LEU A 113 -24.08 24.29 -20.02
C LEU A 113 -25.09 23.67 -20.99
N ALA A 114 -25.29 22.35 -20.92
CA ALA A 114 -26.29 21.66 -21.73
C ALA A 114 -27.72 22.08 -21.35
N LEU A 115 -27.99 22.30 -20.06
CA LEU A 115 -29.27 22.81 -19.59
C LEU A 115 -29.51 24.26 -20.04
N GLU A 116 -28.50 25.13 -19.89
CA GLU A 116 -28.57 26.53 -20.35
C GLU A 116 -28.85 26.62 -21.85
N LYS A 117 -28.10 25.86 -22.66
CA LYS A 117 -28.31 25.83 -24.12
C LYS A 117 -29.71 25.36 -24.50
N ARG A 118 -30.26 24.35 -23.80
CA ARG A 118 -31.64 23.88 -24.01
C ARG A 118 -32.66 24.96 -23.66
N ALA A 119 -32.44 25.70 -22.56
CA ALA A 119 -33.32 26.79 -22.15
C ALA A 119 -33.30 27.97 -23.16
N ASP A 120 -32.13 28.36 -23.65
CA ASP A 120 -31.99 29.41 -24.66
C ASP A 120 -32.63 29.03 -26.00
N SER A 121 -32.45 27.77 -26.41
CA SER A 121 -33.08 27.24 -27.63
C SER A 121 -34.61 27.24 -27.50
N GLY A 122 -35.16 26.89 -26.33
CA GLY A 122 -36.59 26.99 -26.06
C GLY A 122 -37.12 28.42 -26.04
N ARG A 123 -36.33 29.36 -25.51
CA ARG A 123 -36.68 30.79 -25.45
C ARG A 123 -36.75 31.42 -26.85
N ALA A 124 -35.82 31.08 -27.75
CA ALA A 124 -35.82 31.54 -29.14
C ALA A 124 -37.06 31.06 -29.92
N VAL A 125 -37.48 29.80 -29.73
CA VAL A 125 -38.69 29.25 -30.38
C VAL A 125 -39.96 29.97 -29.91
N VAL A 126 -40.06 30.33 -28.63
CA VAL A 126 -41.23 31.04 -28.09
C VAL A 126 -41.34 32.48 -28.61
N THR A 127 -40.21 33.15 -28.90
CA THR A 127 -40.23 34.50 -29.48
C THR A 127 -40.69 34.53 -30.93
N ASP A 128 -40.46 33.46 -31.71
CA ASP A 128 -40.85 33.38 -33.13
C ASP A 128 -42.35 33.13 -33.35
N ILE A 129 -43.07 32.53 -32.38
CA ILE A 129 -44.50 32.24 -32.54
C ILE A 129 -45.35 33.53 -32.53
N ARG A 130 -44.86 34.62 -31.92
CA ARG A 130 -45.59 35.89 -31.81
C ARG A 130 -45.65 36.72 -33.10
N THR A 131 -44.74 36.48 -34.05
CA THR A 131 -44.69 37.26 -35.31
C THR A 131 -45.57 36.66 -36.42
N ARG A 132 -46.22 35.51 -36.18
CA ARG A 132 -47.09 34.83 -37.14
C ARG A 132 -48.58 35.10 -36.91
N ARG A 133 -49.00 36.37 -36.79
CA ARG A 133 -50.41 36.75 -37.02
C ARG A 133 -50.53 37.35 -38.42
N VAL A 134 -51.02 36.51 -39.35
CA VAL A 134 -51.45 36.89 -40.69
C VAL A 134 -52.63 37.87 -40.58
N PRO A 135 -52.68 38.97 -41.37
CA PRO A 135 -53.85 39.83 -41.41
C PRO A 135 -54.95 39.14 -42.21
N THR A 136 -56.04 38.76 -41.56
CA THR A 136 -57.29 38.39 -42.23
C THR A 136 -57.99 39.68 -42.65
N ILE A 137 -57.97 40.00 -43.95
CA ILE A 137 -58.85 41.01 -44.53
C ILE A 137 -60.08 40.28 -45.10
N PRO A 138 -61.29 40.65 -44.66
CA PRO A 138 -62.47 40.75 -45.52
C PRO A 138 -63.06 42.16 -45.33
N GLY A 139 -63.47 42.95 -46.32
CA GLY A 139 -64.13 42.69 -47.58
C GLY A 139 -65.25 43.74 -47.68
N GLU A 140 -65.19 44.61 -48.68
CA GLU A 140 -66.26 45.32 -49.42
C GLU A 140 -65.66 46.48 -50.23
#